data_AF-A0A3P8EP98-F1
#
_entry.id   AF-A0A3P8EP98-F1
#
_cell.length_a   1.000
_cell.length_b   1.000
_cell.length_c   1.000
_cell.angle_alpha   90.00
_cell.angle_beta   90.00
_cell.angle_gamma   90.00
#
_symmetry.space_group_name_H-M   'P 1'
#
loop_
_entity.id
_entity.type
_entity.pdbx_description
1 polymer ?
#
loop_
_entity_poly.entity_id
_entity_poly.type
_entity_poly.pdbx_seq_one_letter_code
_entity_poly.pdbx_strand_id
1 'polypeptide(L)' 'MVAVNGEMKKGWIVGARLPSVNGWPRFDSNNVVLIDNDGNPLGTRILVPVPARLRSLSGDITKILSIASSFV' A
#
# COMPACT_ATOMS: atom_id res chain seq x y z
N MET A 1 -1.80 11.82 -3.45
CA MET A 1 -3.18 12.03 -2.98
C MET A 1 -4.13 11.41 -4.00
N VAL A 2 -5.28 10.90 -3.57
CA VAL A 2 -6.26 10.19 -4.42
C VAL A 2 -7.64 10.81 -4.18
N ALA A 3 -8.39 11.09 -5.25
CA ALA A 3 -9.79 11.47 -5.13
C ALA A 3 -10.66 10.22 -5.10
N VAL A 4 -11.41 10.01 -4.02
CA VAL A 4 -12.34 8.88 -3.85
C VAL A 4 -13.70 9.45 -3.46
N ASN A 5 -14.74 9.17 -4.25
CA ASN A 5 -16.11 9.64 -4.02
C ASN A 5 -16.22 11.16 -3.80
N GLY A 6 -15.43 11.96 -4.53
CA GLY A 6 -15.44 13.43 -4.42
C GLY A 6 -14.62 13.99 -3.24
N GLU A 7 -14.02 13.13 -2.41
CA GLU A 7 -13.16 13.54 -1.30
C GLU A 7 -11.68 13.31 -1.64
N MET A 8 -10.82 14.24 -1.24
CA MET A 8 -9.37 14.05 -1.30
C MET A 8 -8.91 13.20 -0.13
N LYS A 9 -8.33 12.03 -0.42
CA LYS A 9 -7.75 11.13 0.58
C LYS A 9 -6.26 10.92 0.33
N LYS A 10 -5.53 10.62 1.40
CA LYS A 10 -4.16 10.14 1.27
C LYS A 10 -4.20 8.64 1.00
N GLY A 11 -3.16 8.15 0.32
CA GLY A 11 -3.07 6.75 -0.04
C GLY A 11 -1.63 6.35 -0.27
N TRP A 12 -1.31 5.12 0.10
CA TRP A 12 -0.02 4.50 -0.09
C TRP A 12 -0.05 3.52 -1.25
N ILE A 13 0.91 3.61 -2.16
CA ILE A 13 1.01 2.69 -3.30
C ILE A 13 1.63 1.39 -2.78
N VAL A 14 0.90 0.29 -2.91
CA VAL A 14 1.36 -1.05 -2.49
C VAL A 14 1.73 -1.93 -3.67
N GLY A 15 1.25 -1.61 -4.87
CA GLY A 15 1.61 -2.35 -6.08
C GLY A 15 1.44 -1.48 -7.32
N ALA A 16 2.32 -1.68 -8.29
CA ALA A 16 2.26 -1.00 -9.57
C ALA A 16 2.43 -1.99 -10.72
N ARG A 17 1.83 -1.66 -11.86
CA ARG A 17 2.00 -2.39 -13.13
C ARG A 17 3.31 -2.07 -13.86
N LEU A 18 4.12 -1.19 -13.29
CA LEU A 18 5.40 -0.82 -13.87
C LEU A 18 6.37 -2.02 -13.91
N PRO A 19 7.33 -2.06 -14.84
CA PRO A 19 8.39 -3.07 -14.82
C PRO A 19 9.06 -3.15 -13.45
N SER A 20 9.38 -4.36 -13.01
CA SER A 20 10.09 -4.56 -11.75
C SER A 20 11.46 -3.91 -11.81
N VAL A 21 11.70 -2.92 -10.95
CA VAL A 21 13.00 -2.26 -10.81
C VAL A 21 13.62 -2.72 -9.50
N ASN A 22 14.92 -3.01 -9.51
CA ASN A 22 15.73 -3.31 -8.32
C ASN A 22 15.21 -4.45 -7.43
N GLY A 23 14.39 -5.39 -7.92
CA GLY A 23 13.82 -6.48 -7.11
C GLY A 23 12.51 -6.14 -6.40
N TRP A 24 11.77 -5.14 -6.87
CA TRP A 24 10.36 -4.93 -6.53
C TRP A 24 9.47 -5.88 -7.35
N PRO A 25 8.45 -6.53 -6.75
CA PRO A 25 7.52 -7.36 -7.51
C PRO A 25 6.65 -6.48 -8.43
N ARG A 26 6.35 -7.03 -9.62
CA ARG A 26 5.42 -6.42 -10.57
C ARG A 26 4.03 -7.00 -10.33
N PHE A 27 3.02 -6.13 -10.31
CA PHE A 27 1.61 -6.53 -10.22
C PHE A 27 0.91 -6.30 -11.55
N ASP A 28 -0.23 -6.98 -11.77
CA ASP A 28 -1.04 -6.75 -12.96
C ASP A 28 -1.88 -5.47 -12.86
N SER A 29 -2.26 -5.09 -11.64
CA SER A 29 -3.04 -3.88 -11.32
C SER A 29 -2.24 -2.89 -10.47
N ASN A 30 -2.59 -1.60 -10.58
CA ASN A 30 -2.12 -0.59 -9.66
C ASN A 30 -2.96 -0.64 -8.38
N ASN A 31 -2.32 -0.91 -7.25
CA ASN A 31 -2.99 -1.10 -5.96
C ASN A 31 -2.56 0.01 -4.98
N VAL A 32 -3.55 0.62 -4.33
CA VAL A 32 -3.36 1.71 -3.35
C VAL A 32 -4.15 1.41 -2.09
N VAL A 33 -3.53 1.62 -0.94
CA VAL A 33 -4.19 1.54 0.38
C VAL A 33 -4.50 2.95 0.85
N LEU A 34 -5.76 3.22 1.21
CA LEU A 34 -6.17 4.53 1.69
C LEU A 34 -5.75 4.71 3.15
N ILE A 35 -5.22 5.89 3.44
CA ILE A 35 -4.75 6.29 4.77
C ILE A 35 -5.34 7.63 5.16
N ASP A 36 -5.46 7.83 6.47
CA ASP A 36 -5.80 9.13 7.04
C ASP A 36 -4.56 10.05 7.09
N ASN A 37 -4.77 11.30 7.50
CA ASN A 37 -3.72 12.30 7.68
C ASN A 37 -2.66 11.91 8.70
N ASP A 38 -3.04 11.09 9.69
CA ASP A 38 -2.17 10.56 10.74
C ASP A 38 -1.48 9.23 10.37
N GLY A 39 -1.57 8.80 9.10
CA GLY A 39 -0.94 7.57 8.61
C GLY A 39 -1.64 6.28 9.04
N ASN A 40 -2.82 6.36 9.65
CA ASN A 40 -3.62 5.19 9.99
C ASN A 40 -4.35 4.66 8.73
N PRO A 41 -4.40 3.33 8.50
CA PRO A 41 -5.18 2.77 7.40
C PRO A 41 -6.67 2.98 7.65
N LEU A 42 -7.41 3.41 6.62
CA LEU A 42 -8.87 3.55 6.70
C LEU A 42 -9.60 2.20 6.66
N GLY A 43 -8.94 1.17 6.12
CA GLY A 43 -9.46 -0.21 6.06
C GLY A 43 -8.88 -1.10 7.16
N THR A 44 -9.55 -2.22 7.42
CA THR A 44 -9.17 -3.17 8.48
C THR A 44 -8.34 -4.35 7.98
N ARG A 45 -8.35 -4.65 6.66
CA ARG A 45 -7.64 -5.80 6.09
C ARG A 45 -7.22 -5.57 4.65
N ILE A 46 -5.99 -5.97 4.30
CA ILE A 46 -5.49 -6.01 2.92
C ILE A 46 -5.41 -7.47 2.49
N LEU A 47 -6.22 -7.83 1.49
CA LEU A 47 -6.28 -9.18 0.92
C LEU A 47 -5.27 -9.38 -0.21
N VAL A 48 -4.91 -8.30 -0.91
CA VAL A 48 -3.92 -8.35 -1.99
C VAL A 48 -2.51 -8.54 -1.42
N PRO A 49 -1.64 -9.26 -2.14
CA PRO A 49 -0.25 -9.41 -1.73
C PRO A 49 0.47 -8.05 -1.65
N VAL A 50 1.24 -7.84 -0.58
CA VAL A 50 2.02 -6.63 -0.36
C VAL A 50 3.53 -6.93 -0.47
N PRO A 51 4.34 -6.10 -1.14
CA PRO A 51 5.78 -6.32 -1.24
C PRO A 51 6.44 -6.38 0.14
N ALA A 52 7.18 -7.46 0.43
CA ALA A 52 7.88 -7.63 1.70
C ALA A 52 8.95 -6.54 1.94
N ARG A 53 9.49 -5.99 0.85
CA ARG A 53 10.43 -4.86 0.88
C ARG A 53 9.84 -3.60 1.53
N LEU A 54 8.52 -3.43 1.56
CA LEU A 54 7.92 -2.32 2.29
C LEU A 54 8.24 -2.39 3.81
N ARG A 55 8.63 -3.55 4.35
CA ARG A 55 9.10 -3.69 5.74
C ARG A 55 10.43 -3.00 6.01
N SER A 56 11.30 -2.84 5.01
CA SER A 56 12.59 -2.17 5.21
C SER A 56 12.46 -0.65 5.27
N LEU A 57 11.29 -0.11 4.91
CA LEU A 57 10.96 1.30 5.09
C LEU A 57 10.49 1.52 6.54
N SER A 58 11.35 2.10 7.37
CA SER A 58 11.01 2.51 8.73
C SER A 58 10.07 3.74 8.69
N GLY A 59 8.86 3.63 9.27
CA GLY A 59 7.91 4.75 9.39
C GLY A 59 6.45 4.34 9.55
N ASP A 60 5.54 5.23 9.12
CA ASP A 60 4.08 5.14 9.22
C ASP A 60 3.47 3.89 8.56
N ILE A 61 4.24 3.19 7.74
CA ILE A 61 3.80 2.02 6.99
C ILE A 61 3.61 0.78 7.88
N THR A 62 4.16 0.78 9.10
CA THR A 62 4.13 -0.38 10.02
C THR A 62 2.70 -0.83 10.33
N LYS A 63 1.78 0.12 10.54
CA LYS A 63 0.35 -0.14 10.79
C LYS A 63 -0.37 -0.70 9.57
N ILE A 64 0.11 -0.37 8.36
CA ILE A 64 -0.45 -0.88 7.10
C ILE A 64 0.02 -2.32 6.88
N LEU A 65 1.27 -2.61 7.22
CA LEU A 65 1.83 -3.95 7.10
C LEU A 65 1.20 -4.93 8.09
N SER A 66 0.77 -4.48 9.28
CA SER A 66 0.14 -5.37 10.27
C SER A 66 -1.24 -5.89 9.84
N ILE A 67 -1.95 -5.19 8.95
CA ILE A 67 -3.26 -5.61 8.43
C ILE A 67 -3.18 -6.39 7.10
N ALA A 68 -1.97 -6.59 6.58
CA ALA A 68 -1.76 -7.31 5.32
C ALA A 68 -1.73 -8.82 5.54
N SER A 69 -2.48 -9.56 4.71
CA SER A 69 -2.65 -11.01 4.86
C SER A 69 -1.49 -11.79 4.21
N SER A 70 -0.92 -11.28 3.11
CA SER A 70 0.07 -12.00 2.31
C SER A 70 1.19 -11.06 1.84
N PHE A 71 2.41 -11.59 1.73
CA PHE A 71 3.59 -10.84 1.30
C PHE A 71 4.34 -11.55 0.18
N VAL A 72 4.97 -10.76 -0.71
CA VAL A 72 5.74 -11.23 -1.88
C VAL A 72 7.06 -10.50 -1.98
#